data_AF-A0A352CC49-F1
#
_entry.id   AF-A0A352CC49-F1
#
_cell.length_a   1.000
_cell.length_b   1.000
_cell.length_c   1.000
_cell.angle_alpha   90.00
_cell.angle_beta   90.00
_cell.angle_gamma   90.00
#
_symmetry.space_group_name_H-M   'P 1'
#
loop_
_entity.id
_entity.type
_entity.pdbx_description
1 polymer ?
#
loop_
_entity_poly.entity_id
_entity_poly.type
_entity_poly.pdbx_seq_one_letter_code
_entity_poly.pdbx_strand_id
1 'polypeptide(L)'
;GDRAAALQAAYIEGNSYPIGSKHLLDQAGDSPYDMAHGRFHPWLRDIQQTRGYYDVFLFAPNGDLVYSVFKEPDFATNFATEGGPWAATGLGAAFQRIVNSEPGEIAFVDFAPYAPSNDAPASFMSTPI
;
A
#
# COMPACT_ATOMS: atom_id res chain seq x y z
N GLY A 1 -8.28 5.12 12.87
CA GLY A 1 -8.11 5.21 14.33
C GLY A 1 -7.61 3.90 14.87
N ASP A 2 -8.50 3.06 15.40
CA ASP A 2 -8.14 1.81 16.08
C ASP A 2 -7.65 0.70 15.12
N ARG A 3 -8.39 0.46 14.03
CA ARG A 3 -8.03 -0.58 13.03
C ARG A 3 -6.70 -0.33 12.31
N ALA A 4 -6.41 0.93 11.98
CA ALA A 4 -5.16 1.30 11.31
C ALA A 4 -3.95 0.99 12.19
N ALA A 5 -4.00 1.40 13.46
CA ALA A 5 -2.95 1.12 14.43
C ALA A 5 -2.79 -0.40 14.64
N ALA A 6 -3.88 -1.15 14.74
CA ALA A 6 -3.81 -2.61 14.87
C ALA A 6 -3.14 -3.29 13.65
N LEU A 7 -3.44 -2.84 12.43
CA LEU A 7 -2.81 -3.37 11.22
C LEU A 7 -1.33 -3.00 11.12
N GLN A 8 -0.97 -1.77 11.44
CA GLN A 8 0.44 -1.35 11.48
C GLN A 8 1.22 -2.10 12.58
N ALA A 9 0.62 -2.29 13.76
CA ALA A 9 1.21 -3.08 14.83
C ALA A 9 1.44 -4.55 14.39
N ALA A 10 0.48 -5.14 13.68
CA ALA A 10 0.57 -6.53 13.23
C ALA A 10 1.57 -6.75 12.08
N TYR A 11 1.57 -5.88 11.06
CA TYR A 11 2.31 -6.09 9.81
C TYR A 11 3.60 -5.26 9.68
N ILE A 12 3.76 -4.21 10.50
CA ILE A 12 4.94 -3.36 10.52
C ILE A 12 5.73 -3.60 11.81
N GLU A 13 5.19 -3.25 12.97
CA GLU A 13 5.96 -3.21 14.22
C GLU A 13 6.24 -4.61 14.79
N GLY A 14 5.22 -5.47 14.81
CA GLY A 14 5.28 -6.85 15.30
C GLY A 14 5.74 -7.86 14.25
N ASN A 15 6.12 -7.40 13.05
CA ASN A 15 6.62 -8.26 11.99
C ASN A 15 8.03 -8.76 12.34
N SER A 16 8.20 -10.09 12.39
CA SER A 16 9.48 -10.72 12.77
C SER A 16 10.56 -10.59 11.71
N TYR A 17 10.21 -10.22 10.47
CA TYR A 17 11.17 -9.97 9.40
C TYR A 17 11.78 -8.57 9.51
N PRO A 18 13.07 -8.41 9.14
CA PRO A 18 13.75 -7.12 9.22
C PRO A 18 13.12 -6.08 8.28
N ILE A 19 13.45 -4.81 8.53
CA ILE A 19 13.16 -3.71 7.60
C ILE A 19 13.67 -4.08 6.21
N GLY A 20 12.84 -3.88 5.19
CA GLY A 20 13.12 -4.30 3.81
C GLY A 20 12.69 -5.73 3.46
N SER A 21 12.21 -6.51 4.43
CA SER A 21 11.74 -7.90 4.20
C SER A 21 10.39 -8.22 4.85
N LYS A 22 9.63 -7.19 5.24
CA LYS A 22 8.32 -7.36 5.92
C LYS A 22 7.27 -8.06 5.05
N HIS A 23 7.40 -7.95 3.74
CA HIS A 23 6.65 -8.72 2.75
C HIS A 23 6.88 -10.24 2.81
N LEU A 24 7.71 -10.77 3.71
CA LEU A 24 7.84 -12.22 3.93
C LEU A 24 6.80 -12.76 4.94
N LEU A 25 6.08 -11.88 5.64
CA LEU A 25 5.02 -12.26 6.56
C LEU A 25 3.71 -12.52 5.80
N ASP A 26 3.38 -13.80 5.62
CA ASP A 26 2.14 -14.16 4.92
C ASP A 26 0.89 -13.89 5.78
N GLN A 27 0.96 -14.05 7.10
CA GLN A 27 -0.19 -13.86 8.00
C GLN A 27 0.26 -13.48 9.42
N ALA A 28 -0.33 -12.44 10.01
CA ALA A 28 0.04 -11.94 11.34
C ALA A 28 -0.83 -12.48 12.50
N GLY A 29 -1.99 -13.07 12.21
CA GLY A 29 -2.97 -13.50 13.21
C GLY A 29 -4.16 -14.22 12.58
N ASP A 30 -5.31 -14.23 13.26
CA ASP A 30 -6.52 -14.95 12.84
C ASP A 30 -7.72 -14.03 12.55
N SER A 31 -7.50 -12.72 12.42
CA SER A 31 -8.59 -11.82 12.03
C SER A 31 -9.04 -12.08 10.59
N PRO A 32 -10.24 -11.63 10.20
CA PRO A 32 -10.67 -11.72 8.80
C PRO A 32 -9.69 -11.07 7.81
N TYR A 33 -9.01 -10.00 8.21
CA TYR A 33 -7.95 -9.39 7.40
C TYR A 33 -6.75 -10.32 7.28
N ASP A 34 -6.32 -10.94 8.37
CA ASP A 34 -5.16 -11.83 8.38
C ASP A 34 -5.37 -13.06 7.49
N MET A 35 -6.55 -13.67 7.56
CA MET A 35 -6.90 -14.79 6.71
C MET A 35 -6.93 -14.40 5.22
N ALA A 36 -7.44 -13.22 4.89
CA ALA A 36 -7.43 -12.70 3.52
C ALA A 36 -5.99 -12.40 3.07
N HIS A 37 -5.18 -11.79 3.94
CA HIS A 37 -3.76 -11.54 3.68
C HIS A 37 -3.02 -12.86 3.41
N GLY A 38 -3.14 -13.86 4.28
CA GLY A 38 -2.52 -15.19 4.09
C GLY A 38 -2.92 -15.87 2.79
N ARG A 39 -4.16 -15.67 2.33
CA ARG A 39 -4.66 -16.22 1.06
C ARG A 39 -4.09 -15.51 -0.18
N PHE A 40 -4.04 -14.18 -0.18
CA PHE A 40 -3.74 -13.39 -1.39
C PHE A 40 -2.32 -12.84 -1.45
N HIS A 41 -1.67 -12.65 -0.31
CA HIS A 41 -0.34 -12.05 -0.22
C HIS A 41 0.73 -12.81 -1.01
N PRO A 42 0.81 -14.17 -0.97
CA PRO A 42 1.81 -14.89 -1.77
C PRO A 42 1.72 -14.58 -3.28
N TRP A 43 0.51 -14.44 -3.82
CA TRP A 43 0.28 -14.12 -5.23
C TRP A 43 0.57 -12.65 -5.55
N LEU A 44 0.17 -11.71 -4.69
CA LEU A 44 0.48 -10.28 -4.88
C LEU A 44 2.00 -10.01 -4.77
N ARG A 45 2.69 -10.70 -3.87
CA ARG A 45 4.16 -10.70 -3.77
C ARG A 45 4.81 -11.26 -5.04
N ASP A 46 4.29 -12.35 -5.60
CA ASP A 46 4.77 -12.90 -6.87
C ASP A 46 4.62 -11.89 -8.02
N ILE A 47 3.49 -11.17 -8.10
CA ILE A 47 3.32 -10.08 -9.08
C ILE A 47 4.36 -8.98 -8.87
N GLN A 48 4.53 -8.53 -7.62
CA GLN A 48 5.51 -7.49 -7.28
C GLN A 48 6.92 -7.88 -7.74
N GLN A 49 7.34 -9.12 -7.48
CA GLN A 49 8.66 -9.63 -7.84
C GLN A 49 8.83 -9.85 -9.35
N THR A 50 7.86 -10.51 -9.99
CA THR A 50 7.96 -10.87 -11.42
C THR A 50 7.80 -9.67 -12.35
N ARG A 51 7.11 -8.61 -11.91
CA ARG A 51 6.98 -7.35 -12.65
C ARG A 51 8.03 -6.31 -12.28
N GLY A 52 8.81 -6.55 -11.24
CA GLY A 52 9.87 -5.63 -10.79
C GLY A 52 9.35 -4.35 -10.14
N TYR A 53 8.15 -4.37 -9.56
CA TYR A 53 7.63 -3.24 -8.79
C TYR A 53 8.30 -3.19 -7.43
N TYR A 54 8.47 -1.99 -6.87
CA TYR A 54 8.94 -1.86 -5.49
C TYR A 54 7.85 -2.32 -4.50
N ASP A 55 6.63 -1.84 -4.72
CA ASP A 55 5.45 -2.19 -3.93
C ASP A 55 4.20 -2.29 -4.84
N VAL A 56 3.18 -3.01 -4.37
CA VAL A 56 1.86 -3.11 -4.99
C VAL A 56 0.82 -2.73 -3.96
N PHE A 57 0.00 -1.75 -4.32
CA PHE A 57 -1.00 -1.15 -3.44
C PHE A 57 -2.42 -1.50 -3.87
N LEU A 58 -3.32 -1.67 -2.91
CA LEU A 58 -4.78 -1.68 -3.15
C LEU A 58 -5.43 -0.62 -2.29
N PHE A 59 -6.29 0.19 -2.91
CA PHE A 59 -7.03 1.26 -2.26
C PHE A 59 -8.52 0.95 -2.25
N ALA A 60 -9.19 1.29 -1.15
CA ALA A 60 -10.63 1.42 -1.16
C ALA A 60 -11.02 2.78 -1.76
N PRO A 61 -12.23 2.92 -2.37
CA PRO A 61 -12.66 4.18 -3.00
C PRO A 61 -12.72 5.38 -2.05
N ASN A 62 -12.80 5.16 -0.75
CA ASN A 62 -12.76 6.21 0.27
C ASN A 62 -11.32 6.69 0.61
N GLY A 63 -10.29 6.18 -0.07
CA GLY A 63 -8.89 6.56 0.12
C GLY A 63 -8.10 5.70 1.08
N ASP A 64 -8.70 4.70 1.73
CA ASP A 64 -7.96 3.81 2.63
C ASP A 64 -6.98 2.95 1.83
N LEU A 65 -5.69 3.00 2.18
CA LEU A 65 -4.69 2.06 1.69
C LEU A 65 -4.88 0.71 2.41
N VAL A 66 -5.75 -0.13 1.86
CA VAL A 66 -6.15 -1.40 2.47
C VAL A 66 -5.07 -2.48 2.36
N TYR A 67 -4.12 -2.33 1.43
CA TYR A 67 -3.04 -3.28 1.22
C TYR A 67 -1.81 -2.65 0.59
N SER A 68 -0.64 -3.02 1.10
CA SER A 68 0.70 -2.86 0.50
C SER A 68 1.42 -4.21 0.61
N VAL A 69 2.28 -4.58 -0.35
CA VAL A 69 3.15 -5.76 -0.25
C VAL A 69 4.28 -5.47 0.74
N PHE A 70 4.95 -4.33 0.60
CA PHE A 70 6.20 -4.03 1.31
C PHE A 70 6.01 -3.63 2.78
N LYS A 71 4.81 -3.16 3.16
CA LYS A 71 4.42 -2.75 4.52
C LYS A 71 5.29 -1.61 5.08
N GLU A 72 5.17 -0.45 4.46
CA GLU A 72 5.80 0.80 4.90
C GLU A 72 4.85 1.67 5.75
N PRO A 73 5.30 2.81 6.33
CA PRO A 73 4.46 3.66 7.18
C PRO A 73 3.22 4.28 6.50
N ASP A 74 3.08 4.12 5.20
CA ASP A 74 1.89 4.48 4.43
C ASP A 74 0.75 3.46 4.58
N PHE A 75 1.06 2.20 4.83
CA PHE A 75 0.07 1.13 4.95
C PHE A 75 -0.97 1.43 6.04
N ALA A 76 -2.24 1.17 5.73
CA ALA A 76 -3.39 1.44 6.59
C ALA A 76 -3.63 2.93 6.94
N THR A 77 -3.03 3.86 6.18
CA THR A 77 -3.39 5.29 6.19
C THR A 77 -4.40 5.62 5.09
N ASN A 78 -4.84 6.88 5.02
CA ASN A 78 -5.81 7.33 4.01
C ASN A 78 -5.22 8.43 3.12
N PHE A 79 -5.52 8.34 1.83
CA PHE A 79 -4.96 9.16 0.75
C PHE A 79 -5.98 10.05 0.04
N ALA A 80 -7.23 10.12 0.53
CA ALA A 80 -8.14 11.19 0.14
C ALA A 80 -7.53 12.55 0.50
N THR A 81 -7.94 13.63 -0.19
CA THR A 81 -7.33 14.97 -0.11
C THR A 81 -7.09 15.48 1.32
N GLU A 82 -7.96 15.14 2.27
CA GLU A 82 -7.86 15.51 3.69
C GLU A 82 -7.80 14.26 4.61
N GLY A 83 -7.53 13.10 4.04
CA GLY A 83 -7.69 11.80 4.70
C GLY A 83 -6.52 11.36 5.58
N GLY A 84 -5.30 11.81 5.28
CA GLY A 84 -4.12 11.33 6.01
C GLY A 84 -2.82 12.03 5.66
N PRO A 85 -1.72 11.69 6.37
CA PRO A 85 -0.45 12.41 6.31
C PRO A 85 0.24 12.32 4.94
N TRP A 86 -0.11 11.32 4.13
CA TRP A 86 0.52 11.05 2.84
C TRP A 86 -0.35 11.49 1.64
N ALA A 87 -1.50 12.13 1.87
CA ALA A 87 -2.44 12.53 0.82
C ALA A 87 -1.84 13.49 -0.23
N ALA A 88 -0.87 14.33 0.16
CA ALA A 88 -0.21 15.29 -0.72
C ALA A 88 1.05 14.72 -1.43
N THR A 89 1.30 13.41 -1.32
CA THR A 89 2.47 12.74 -1.94
C THR A 89 2.17 12.25 -3.35
N GLY A 90 3.19 11.71 -4.04
CA GLY A 90 3.02 11.09 -5.35
C GLY A 90 1.99 9.95 -5.37
N LEU A 91 1.98 9.09 -4.33
CA LEU A 91 0.98 8.02 -4.20
C LEU A 91 -0.44 8.58 -4.00
N GLY A 92 -0.56 9.66 -3.21
CA GLY A 92 -1.84 10.37 -3.04
C GLY A 92 -2.36 10.97 -4.33
N ALA A 93 -1.48 11.61 -5.11
CA ALA A 93 -1.83 12.12 -6.43
C ALA A 93 -2.25 11.00 -7.40
N ALA A 94 -1.58 9.84 -7.35
CA ALA A 94 -1.94 8.69 -8.19
C ALA A 94 -3.32 8.12 -7.82
N PHE A 95 -3.65 8.02 -6.54
CA PHE A 95 -4.98 7.61 -6.09
C PHE A 95 -6.07 8.64 -6.48
N GLN A 96 -5.87 9.91 -6.13
CA GLN A 96 -6.86 10.96 -6.34
C GLN A 96 -7.18 11.19 -7.82
N ARG A 97 -6.23 10.95 -8.73
CA ARG A 97 -6.44 11.04 -10.19
C ARG A 97 -7.31 9.93 -10.76
N ILE A 98 -7.33 8.75 -10.13
CA ILE A 98 -7.92 7.54 -10.73
C ILE A 98 -9.19 7.06 -10.03
N VAL A 99 -9.44 7.47 -8.79
CA VAL A 99 -10.53 6.92 -7.97
C VAL A 99 -11.93 7.06 -8.59
N ASN A 100 -12.14 8.08 -9.42
CA ASN A 100 -13.41 8.32 -10.12
C ASN A 100 -13.31 8.11 -11.64
N SER A 101 -12.26 7.43 -12.11
CA SER A 101 -12.02 7.13 -13.53
C SER A 101 -12.67 5.83 -13.98
N GLU A 102 -12.84 5.69 -15.28
CA GLU A 102 -13.37 4.46 -15.89
C GLU A 102 -12.33 3.32 -15.92
N PRO A 103 -12.77 2.04 -15.91
CA PRO A 103 -11.88 0.89 -16.05
C PRO A 103 -10.99 1.00 -17.29
N GLY A 104 -9.68 0.77 -17.11
CA GLY A 104 -8.68 0.84 -18.16
C GLY A 104 -7.98 2.20 -18.30
N GLU A 105 -8.43 3.22 -17.58
CA GLU A 105 -7.63 4.45 -17.42
C GLU A 105 -6.38 4.19 -16.55
N ILE A 106 -5.30 4.89 -16.89
CA ILE A 106 -4.03 4.81 -16.15
C ILE A 106 -3.63 6.22 -15.75
N ALA A 107 -3.40 6.43 -14.45
CA ALA A 107 -2.73 7.62 -13.96
C ALA A 107 -1.25 7.30 -13.74
N PHE A 108 -0.39 8.20 -14.21
CA PHE A 108 1.05 8.18 -13.96
C PHE A 108 1.45 9.41 -13.15
N VAL A 109 2.29 9.21 -12.15
CA VAL A 109 2.92 10.26 -11.36
C VAL A 109 4.43 10.02 -11.39
N ASP A 110 5.15 11.02 -11.90
CA ASP A 110 6.60 10.95 -12.07
C ASP A 110 7.34 10.95 -10.71
N PHE A 111 8.65 10.71 -10.76
CA PHE A 111 9.49 10.59 -9.58
C PHE A 111 9.49 11.85 -8.70
N ALA A 112 9.21 11.65 -7.43
CA ALA A 112 9.47 12.60 -6.37
C ALA A 112 9.97 11.85 -5.12
N PRO A 113 10.67 12.52 -4.18
CA PRO A 113 10.98 11.93 -2.89
C PRO A 113 9.71 11.43 -2.20
N TYR A 114 9.75 10.21 -1.69
CA TYR A 114 8.61 9.60 -1.00
C TYR A 114 9.02 9.16 0.40
N ALA A 115 8.60 9.95 1.40
CA ALA A 115 9.00 9.77 2.80
C ALA A 115 8.73 8.37 3.38
N PRO A 116 7.61 7.69 3.06
CA PRO A 116 7.40 6.30 3.52
C PRO A 116 8.47 5.32 3.06
N SER A 117 9.09 5.55 1.90
CA SER A 117 10.23 4.79 1.39
C SER A 117 11.58 5.44 1.70
N ASN A 118 11.70 6.10 2.86
CA ASN A 118 12.92 6.76 3.33
C ASN A 118 13.46 7.82 2.33
N ASP A 119 12.55 8.61 1.76
CA ASP A 119 12.80 9.68 0.78
C ASP A 119 13.45 9.20 -0.54
N ALA A 120 13.51 7.89 -0.78
CA ALA A 120 13.88 7.36 -2.08
C ALA A 120 12.94 7.91 -3.17
N PRO A 121 13.44 8.32 -4.35
CA PRO A 121 12.59 8.74 -5.45
C PRO A 121 11.64 7.61 -5.86
N ALA A 122 10.34 7.90 -5.87
CA ALA A 122 9.30 6.95 -6.29
C ALA A 122 8.38 7.58 -7.34
N SER A 123 8.07 6.79 -8.37
CA SER A 123 7.02 7.08 -9.36
C SER A 123 5.86 6.09 -9.17
N PHE A 124 4.64 6.51 -9.48
CA PHE A 124 3.45 5.71 -9.25
C PHE A 124 2.64 5.55 -10.54
N MET A 125 2.08 4.35 -10.72
CA MET A 125 1.03 4.07 -11.71
C MET A 125 -0.18 3.50 -10.98
N SER A 126 -1.37 3.93 -11.38
CA SER A 126 -2.63 3.44 -10.81
C SER A 126 -3.69 3.27 -11.90
N THR A 127 -4.58 2.31 -11.69
CA THR A 127 -5.73 1.98 -12.54
C THR A 127 -6.90 1.61 -11.63
N PRO A 128 -8.16 1.95 -11.97
CA PRO A 128 -9.31 1.46 -11.20
C PRO A 128 -9.53 -0.02 -11.54
N ILE A 129 -10.07 -0.79 -10.57
CA ILE A 129 -10.33 -2.24 -10.66
C ILE A 129 -11.78 -2.58 -10.32
#